data_AF-A0A958PSG8-F1
#
_entry.id   AF-A0A958PSG8-F1
#
_cell.length_a   1.000
_cell.length_b   1.000
_cell.length_c   1.000
_cell.angle_alpha   90.00
_cell.angle_beta   90.00
_cell.angle_gamma   90.00
#
_symmetry.space_group_name_H-M   'P 1'
#
loop_
_entity.id
_entity.type
_entity.pdbx_description
1 polymer ?
#
loop_
_entity_poly.entity_id
_entity_poly.type
_entity_poly.pdbx_seq_one_letter_code
_entity_poly.pdbx_strand_id
1 'polypeptide(L)'
;MKSLILILAIFTYACASSTATHSSNYVSCLEDVVRQEDRSKELAKMVQEDQNDRVDFFKKSTDELVKILKKDEQRRRRVGEIFGEGCFKNAEDFAAAALIYQHGKVPDHFFQAFLWVKRSVELGDASQKRLMALAIDRYLVSSGKKQLFGSQASKPDTNPKTCWCIEQIERSFPDKLRSEIAGKSFNEVFNWLDDLNKDLSCPRTECQKKLEASPKGTVPGFW
;
A
#
# COMPACT_ATOMS: atom_id res chain seq x y z
N MET A 1 3.23 39.71 -63.30
CA MET A 1 3.31 39.14 -61.94
C MET A 1 3.49 37.64 -62.06
N LYS A 2 4.58 37.09 -61.53
CA LYS A 2 4.98 35.68 -61.70
C LYS A 2 4.07 34.79 -60.84
N SER A 3 3.30 33.90 -61.48
CA SER A 3 2.53 32.86 -60.79
C SER A 3 3.49 31.80 -60.25
N LEU A 4 3.49 31.63 -58.93
CA LEU A 4 4.24 30.60 -58.23
C LEU A 4 3.40 29.31 -58.24
N ILE A 5 3.83 28.31 -59.01
CA ILE A 5 3.20 26.98 -59.00
C ILE A 5 3.74 26.22 -57.78
N LEU A 6 2.89 26.05 -56.76
CA LEU A 6 3.19 25.26 -55.58
C LEU A 6 2.94 23.78 -55.90
N ILE A 7 4.01 23.02 -56.10
CA ILE A 7 3.94 21.56 -56.28
C ILE A 7 3.77 20.93 -54.90
N LEU A 8 2.56 20.49 -54.57
CA LEU A 8 2.27 19.75 -53.35
C LEU A 8 2.68 18.28 -53.54
N ALA A 9 3.85 17.91 -53.02
CA ALA A 9 4.30 16.51 -53.03
C ALA A 9 3.58 15.75 -51.91
N ILE A 10 2.56 14.96 -52.27
CA ILE A 10 1.87 14.07 -51.35
C ILE A 10 2.75 12.83 -51.14
N PHE A 11 3.51 12.80 -50.04
CA PHE A 11 4.19 11.59 -49.59
C PHE A 11 3.14 10.62 -49.01
N THR A 12 2.66 9.68 -49.82
CA THR A 12 1.89 8.54 -49.33
C THR A 12 2.85 7.59 -48.62
N TYR A 13 2.97 7.72 -47.30
CA TYR A 13 3.56 6.67 -46.46
C TYR A 13 2.62 5.46 -46.49
N ALA A 14 2.89 4.52 -47.39
CA ALA A 14 2.32 3.18 -47.28
C ALA A 14 2.99 2.50 -46.08
N CYS A 15 2.36 2.55 -44.91
CA CYS A 15 2.70 1.64 -43.83
C CYS A 15 2.38 0.22 -44.31
N ALA A 16 3.37 -0.49 -44.83
CA ALA A 16 3.29 -1.93 -45.01
C ALA A 16 3.21 -2.54 -43.60
N SER A 17 1.99 -2.79 -43.13
CA SER A 17 1.75 -3.56 -41.93
C SER A 17 2.20 -5.00 -42.19
N SER A 18 3.45 -5.30 -41.89
CA SER A 18 3.87 -6.69 -41.74
C SER A 18 3.08 -7.28 -40.58
N THR A 19 2.05 -8.07 -40.87
CA THR A 19 1.41 -8.95 -39.89
C THR A 19 2.40 -10.05 -39.54
N ALA A 20 3.41 -9.72 -38.74
CA ALA A 20 4.20 -10.72 -38.06
C ALA A 20 3.26 -11.40 -37.08
N THR A 21 2.78 -12.60 -37.43
CA THR A 21 2.12 -13.51 -36.51
C THR A 21 3.17 -13.99 -35.51
N HIS A 22 3.43 -13.17 -34.48
CA HIS A 22 4.11 -13.66 -33.30
C HIS A 22 3.16 -14.61 -32.56
N SER A 23 3.33 -15.90 -32.82
CA SER A 23 2.89 -16.95 -31.90
C SER A 23 3.70 -16.79 -30.62
N SER A 24 3.21 -15.97 -29.70
CA SER A 24 3.78 -15.88 -28.37
C SER A 24 3.50 -17.21 -27.66
N ASN A 25 4.52 -18.02 -27.43
CA ASN A 25 4.43 -19.21 -26.57
C ASN A 25 4.37 -18.84 -25.08
N TYR A 26 3.94 -17.61 -24.76
CA TYR A 26 3.79 -17.15 -23.39
C TYR A 26 2.60 -17.85 -22.75
N VAL A 27 2.88 -18.62 -21.70
CA VAL A 27 1.88 -19.16 -20.78
C VAL A 27 1.86 -18.24 -19.58
N SER A 28 0.68 -17.70 -19.25
CA SER A 28 0.53 -16.85 -18.07
C SER A 28 0.77 -17.65 -16.80
N CYS A 29 1.16 -17.00 -15.70
CA CYS A 29 1.33 -17.74 -14.45
C CYS A 29 0.05 -18.41 -13.98
N LEU A 30 -1.12 -17.80 -14.21
CA LEU A 30 -2.40 -18.40 -13.83
C LEU A 30 -2.72 -19.71 -14.58
N GLU A 31 -2.20 -19.89 -15.79
CA GLU A 31 -2.38 -21.11 -16.59
C GLU A 31 -1.36 -22.19 -16.24
N ASP A 32 -0.18 -21.79 -15.75
CA ASP A 32 0.84 -22.69 -15.22
C ASP A 32 0.60 -22.95 -13.72
N VAL A 33 -0.27 -23.94 -13.44
CA VAL A 33 -0.73 -24.24 -12.08
C VAL A 33 0.42 -24.54 -11.12
N VAL A 34 1.45 -25.25 -11.57
CA VAL A 34 2.60 -25.60 -10.70
C VAL A 34 3.36 -24.34 -10.32
N ARG A 35 3.70 -23.50 -11.30
CA ARG A 35 4.37 -22.22 -11.03
C ARG A 35 3.52 -21.32 -10.13
N GLN A 36 2.21 -21.25 -10.38
CA GLN A 36 1.29 -20.45 -9.58
C GLN A 36 1.28 -20.90 -8.12
N GLU A 37 1.13 -22.20 -7.86
CA GLU A 37 1.13 -22.76 -6.50
C GLU A 37 2.46 -22.52 -5.80
N ASP A 38 3.58 -22.63 -6.50
CA ASP A 38 4.90 -22.33 -5.95
C ASP A 38 5.03 -20.85 -5.58
N ARG A 39 4.47 -19.92 -6.38
CA ARG A 39 4.43 -18.49 -6.03
C ARG A 39 3.52 -18.19 -4.85
N SER A 40 2.36 -18.83 -4.73
CA SER A 40 1.51 -18.70 -3.54
C SER A 40 2.24 -19.14 -2.27
N LYS A 41 2.95 -20.28 -2.31
CA LYS A 41 3.77 -20.74 -1.18
C LYS A 41 4.91 -19.78 -0.87
N GLU A 42 5.56 -19.22 -1.89
CA GLU A 42 6.63 -18.23 -1.75
C GLU A 42 6.12 -16.95 -1.06
N LEU A 43 4.96 -16.43 -1.47
CA LEU A 43 4.31 -15.28 -0.85
C LEU A 43 3.98 -15.54 0.63
N ALA A 44 3.36 -16.69 0.93
CA ALA A 44 3.03 -17.07 2.30
C ALA A 44 4.29 -17.19 3.18
N LYS A 45 5.37 -17.75 2.63
CA LYS A 45 6.66 -17.83 3.32
C LYS A 45 7.24 -16.44 3.61
N MET A 46 7.22 -15.52 2.64
CA MET A 46 7.70 -14.15 2.84
C MET A 46 6.92 -13.43 3.95
N VAL A 47 5.60 -13.62 4.02
CA VAL A 47 4.77 -13.10 5.11
C VAL A 47 5.23 -13.65 6.45
N GLN A 48 5.38 -14.96 6.56
CA GLN A 48 5.81 -15.60 7.80
C GLN A 48 7.17 -15.05 8.26
N GLU A 49 8.12 -14.92 7.35
CA GLU A 49 9.45 -14.38 7.66
C GLU A 49 9.43 -12.90 8.04
N ASP A 50 8.61 -12.08 7.36
CA ASP A 50 8.40 -10.67 7.70
C ASP A 50 7.81 -10.51 9.11
N GLN A 51 6.79 -11.30 9.45
CA GLN A 51 6.18 -11.23 10.78
C GLN A 51 7.12 -11.77 11.87
N ASN A 52 7.88 -12.84 11.58
CA ASN A 52 8.90 -13.36 12.49
C ASN A 52 9.99 -12.34 12.79
N ASP A 53 10.45 -11.60 11.77
CA ASP A 53 11.43 -10.53 11.93
C ASP A 53 10.93 -9.43 12.89
N ARG A 54 9.62 -9.28 13.09
CA ARG A 54 8.96 -8.24 13.90
C ARG A 54 8.54 -8.70 15.31
N VAL A 55 8.80 -9.95 15.69
CA VAL A 55 8.63 -10.38 17.08
C VAL A 55 9.50 -9.50 18.00
N ASP A 56 8.92 -9.00 19.08
CA ASP A 56 9.56 -8.06 20.01
C ASP A 56 10.14 -6.80 19.33
N PHE A 57 9.49 -6.29 18.27
CA PHE A 57 9.97 -5.16 17.45
C PHE A 57 10.52 -3.97 18.27
N PHE A 58 9.81 -3.56 19.33
CA PHE A 58 10.19 -2.42 20.17
C PHE A 58 11.44 -2.64 21.04
N LYS A 59 11.93 -3.89 21.16
CA LYS A 59 13.15 -4.24 21.90
C LYS A 59 14.38 -4.36 20.99
N LYS A 60 14.22 -4.26 19.68
CA LYS A 60 15.30 -4.47 18.71
C LYS A 60 16.28 -3.30 18.71
N SER A 61 17.55 -3.62 18.57
CA SER A 61 18.62 -2.63 18.36
C SER A 61 18.51 -1.96 16.99
N THR A 62 19.18 -0.82 16.83
CA THR A 62 19.27 -0.12 15.54
C THR A 62 19.79 -1.03 14.42
N ASP A 63 20.81 -1.85 14.68
CA ASP A 63 21.40 -2.74 13.67
C ASP A 63 20.42 -3.83 13.23
N GLU A 64 19.62 -4.36 14.16
CA GLU A 64 18.56 -5.31 13.82
C GLU A 64 17.47 -4.65 12.98
N LEU A 65 17.06 -3.43 13.32
CA LEU A 65 16.08 -2.66 12.54
C LEU A 65 16.59 -2.40 11.11
N VAL A 66 17.87 -2.04 10.95
CA VAL A 66 18.49 -1.86 9.62
C VAL A 66 18.45 -3.16 8.81
N LYS A 67 18.72 -4.31 9.44
CA LYS A 67 18.63 -5.61 8.78
C LYS A 67 17.20 -5.92 8.32
N ILE A 68 16.19 -5.62 9.16
CA ILE A 68 14.78 -5.78 8.79
C ILE A 68 14.44 -4.92 7.58
N LEU A 69 14.82 -3.63 7.59
CA LEU A 69 14.53 -2.72 6.47
C LEU A 69 15.15 -3.19 5.15
N LYS A 70 16.34 -3.83 5.19
CA LYS A 70 16.97 -4.43 4.01
C LYS A 70 16.19 -5.65 3.52
N LYS A 71 15.73 -6.52 4.42
CA LYS A 71 14.88 -7.67 4.07
C LYS A 71 13.53 -7.21 3.50
N ASP A 72 12.92 -6.17 4.06
CA ASP A 72 11.66 -5.60 3.57
C ASP A 72 11.78 -5.14 2.12
N GLU A 73 12.90 -4.51 1.77
CA GLU A 73 13.19 -4.12 0.39
C GLU A 73 13.35 -5.31 -0.54
N GLN A 74 14.07 -6.36 -0.11
CA GLN A 74 14.24 -7.59 -0.89
C GLN A 74 12.90 -8.29 -1.13
N ARG A 75 12.07 -8.42 -0.09
CA ARG A 75 10.73 -9.02 -0.20
C ARG A 75 9.82 -8.23 -1.13
N ARG A 76 9.80 -6.89 -1.03
CA ARG A 76 9.00 -6.06 -1.96
C ARG A 76 9.43 -6.22 -3.41
N ARG A 77 10.74 -6.25 -3.68
CA ARG A 77 11.25 -6.52 -5.03
C ARG A 77 10.74 -7.87 -5.54
N ARG A 78 10.86 -8.91 -4.71
CA ARG A 78 10.42 -10.26 -5.08
C ARG A 78 8.90 -10.34 -5.30
N VAL A 79 8.10 -9.72 -4.44
CA VAL A 79 6.64 -9.61 -4.64
C VAL A 79 6.30 -8.89 -5.95
N GLY A 80 7.04 -7.83 -6.31
CA GLY A 80 6.88 -7.14 -7.58
C GLY A 80 7.19 -8.02 -8.80
N GLU A 81 8.22 -8.87 -8.71
CA GLU A 81 8.53 -9.87 -9.75
C GLU A 81 7.39 -10.89 -9.89
N ILE A 82 6.90 -11.45 -8.78
CA ILE A 82 5.77 -12.41 -8.78
C ILE A 82 4.50 -11.77 -9.37
N PHE A 83 4.25 -10.50 -9.06
CA PHE A 83 3.16 -9.74 -9.67
C PHE A 83 3.36 -9.59 -11.18
N GLY A 84 4.58 -9.27 -11.63
CA GLY A 84 4.94 -9.18 -13.05
C GLY A 84 4.84 -10.50 -13.81
N GLU A 85 5.04 -11.64 -13.13
CA GLU A 85 4.76 -12.98 -13.66
C GLU A 85 3.25 -13.23 -13.87
N GLY A 86 2.38 -12.44 -13.22
CA GLY A 86 0.92 -12.57 -13.26
C GLY A 86 0.38 -13.65 -12.31
N CYS A 87 1.07 -13.94 -11.20
CA CYS A 87 0.79 -15.13 -10.38
C CYS A 87 -0.25 -14.96 -9.26
N PHE A 88 -0.72 -13.75 -8.98
CA PHE A 88 -1.71 -13.55 -7.90
C PHE A 88 -3.07 -14.11 -8.33
N LYS A 89 -3.59 -15.08 -7.59
CA LYS A 89 -4.81 -15.82 -7.95
C LYS A 89 -5.94 -15.62 -6.96
N ASN A 90 -5.67 -15.80 -5.67
CA ASN A 90 -6.68 -15.85 -4.61
C ASN A 90 -6.52 -14.73 -3.57
N ALA A 91 -7.46 -14.64 -2.63
CA ALA A 91 -7.47 -13.60 -1.62
C ALA A 91 -6.17 -13.58 -0.79
N GLU A 92 -5.60 -14.76 -0.53
CA GLU A 92 -4.40 -14.96 0.27
C GLU A 92 -3.14 -14.41 -0.43
N ASP A 93 -3.00 -14.62 -1.74
CA ASP A 93 -1.89 -14.06 -2.53
C ASP A 93 -1.88 -12.54 -2.48
N PHE A 94 -3.05 -11.93 -2.69
CA PHE A 94 -3.23 -10.48 -2.66
C PHE A 94 -2.98 -9.91 -1.25
N ALA A 95 -3.48 -10.57 -0.20
CA ALA A 95 -3.24 -10.18 1.19
C ALA A 95 -1.76 -10.26 1.55
N ALA A 96 -1.09 -11.34 1.15
CA ALA A 96 0.33 -11.55 1.40
C ALA A 96 1.18 -10.46 0.73
N ALA A 97 0.92 -10.18 -0.55
CA ALA A 97 1.60 -9.13 -1.28
C ALA A 97 1.38 -7.75 -0.63
N ALA A 98 0.14 -7.44 -0.24
CA ALA A 98 -0.20 -6.19 0.42
C ALA A 98 0.51 -6.00 1.76
N LEU A 99 0.58 -7.05 2.59
CA LEU A 99 1.28 -7.00 3.87
C LEU A 99 2.76 -6.66 3.69
N ILE A 100 3.42 -7.28 2.72
CA ILE A 100 4.83 -6.99 2.41
C ILE A 100 5.01 -5.56 1.90
N TYR A 101 4.12 -5.08 1.03
CA TYR A 101 4.19 -3.72 0.49
C TYR A 101 3.84 -2.63 1.52
N GLN A 102 3.03 -2.95 2.55
CA GLN A 102 2.69 -1.99 3.60
C GLN A 102 3.92 -1.56 4.43
N HIS A 103 4.99 -2.35 4.42
CA HIS A 103 6.30 -2.01 4.99
C HIS A 103 7.20 -1.21 4.04
N GLY A 104 6.60 -0.61 2.99
CA GLY A 104 7.23 0.30 2.06
C GLY A 104 7.72 1.61 2.68
N LYS A 105 8.25 2.50 1.83
CA LYS A 105 8.85 3.77 2.24
C LYS A 105 8.28 4.99 1.50
N VAL A 106 7.50 4.78 0.45
CA VAL A 106 6.98 5.84 -0.43
C VAL A 106 5.48 5.66 -0.66
N PRO A 107 4.74 6.74 -0.99
CA PRO A 107 3.30 6.69 -1.21
C PRO A 107 2.84 5.57 -2.14
N ASP A 108 3.54 5.35 -3.26
CA ASP A 108 3.22 4.32 -4.25
C ASP A 108 3.18 2.91 -3.65
N HIS A 109 4.08 2.59 -2.72
CA HIS A 109 4.08 1.28 -2.06
C HIS A 109 2.81 1.08 -1.22
N PHE A 110 2.39 2.12 -0.50
CA PHE A 110 1.20 2.06 0.37
C PHE A 110 -0.08 2.04 -0.46
N PHE A 111 -0.14 2.78 -1.56
CA PHE A 111 -1.28 2.72 -2.47
C PHE A 111 -1.39 1.37 -3.16
N GLN A 112 -0.26 0.80 -3.61
CA GLN A 112 -0.25 -0.55 -4.18
C GLN A 112 -0.68 -1.60 -3.15
N ALA A 113 -0.22 -1.48 -1.89
CA ALA A 113 -0.69 -2.32 -0.80
C ALA A 113 -2.21 -2.21 -0.62
N PHE A 114 -2.76 -0.99 -0.63
CA PHE A 114 -4.20 -0.75 -0.55
C PHE A 114 -4.97 -1.42 -1.69
N LEU A 115 -4.50 -1.31 -2.93
CA LEU A 115 -5.16 -1.93 -4.09
C LEU A 115 -5.21 -3.45 -3.96
N TRP A 116 -4.09 -4.07 -3.59
CA TRP A 116 -4.03 -5.53 -3.43
C TRP A 116 -4.87 -6.01 -2.25
N VAL A 117 -4.78 -5.38 -1.08
CA VAL A 117 -5.61 -5.82 0.06
C VAL A 117 -7.10 -5.55 -0.18
N LYS A 118 -7.46 -4.48 -0.89
CA LYS A 118 -8.85 -4.26 -1.34
C LYS A 118 -9.31 -5.41 -2.22
N ARG A 119 -8.48 -5.86 -3.16
CA ARG A 119 -8.78 -7.03 -4.00
C ARG A 119 -8.94 -8.31 -3.17
N SER A 120 -8.12 -8.51 -2.14
CA SER A 120 -8.27 -9.63 -1.21
C SER A 120 -9.63 -9.63 -0.49
N VAL A 121 -10.06 -8.46 0.02
CA VAL A 121 -11.38 -8.29 0.65
C VAL A 121 -12.52 -8.54 -0.36
N GLU A 122 -12.40 -8.06 -1.59
CA GLU A 122 -13.39 -8.31 -2.66
C GLU A 122 -13.49 -9.78 -3.07
N LEU A 123 -12.39 -10.54 -2.91
CA LEU A 123 -12.35 -11.99 -3.13
C LEU A 123 -12.89 -12.78 -1.93
N GLY A 124 -13.30 -12.12 -0.86
CA GLY A 124 -14.02 -12.72 0.28
C GLY A 124 -13.26 -12.74 1.60
N ASP A 125 -11.98 -12.32 1.64
CA ASP A 125 -11.22 -12.28 2.90
C ASP A 125 -11.52 -11.00 3.70
N ALA A 126 -12.65 -10.99 4.40
CA ALA A 126 -13.06 -9.88 5.25
C ALA A 126 -12.10 -9.62 6.43
N SER A 127 -11.21 -10.56 6.78
CA SER A 127 -10.23 -10.36 7.86
C SER A 127 -9.19 -9.28 7.51
N GLN A 128 -9.00 -8.99 6.22
CA GLN A 128 -8.03 -8.00 5.74
C GLN A 128 -8.50 -6.55 5.76
N LYS A 129 -9.75 -6.28 6.17
CA LYS A 129 -10.29 -4.90 6.23
C LYS A 129 -9.41 -3.94 7.03
N ARG A 130 -8.80 -4.41 8.11
CA ARG A 130 -7.88 -3.60 8.92
C ARG A 130 -6.57 -3.29 8.18
N LEU A 131 -6.02 -4.25 7.44
CA LEU A 131 -4.84 -4.02 6.60
C LEU A 131 -5.16 -3.02 5.47
N MET A 132 -6.38 -3.05 4.93
CA MET A 132 -6.87 -2.05 3.97
C MET A 132 -6.89 -0.64 4.55
N ALA A 133 -7.44 -0.45 5.76
CA ALA A 133 -7.41 0.83 6.47
C ALA A 133 -5.97 1.32 6.74
N LEU A 134 -5.10 0.42 7.18
CA LEU A 134 -3.69 0.68 7.44
C LEU A 134 -2.91 1.13 6.21
N ALA A 135 -3.17 0.50 5.06
CA ALA A 135 -2.49 0.83 3.80
C ALA A 135 -2.93 2.20 3.26
N ILE A 136 -4.24 2.48 3.25
CA ILE A 136 -4.74 3.74 2.70
C ILE A 136 -4.39 4.95 3.57
N ASP A 137 -4.42 4.81 4.90
CA ASP A 137 -4.00 5.91 5.77
C ASP A 137 -2.51 6.23 5.62
N ARG A 138 -1.65 5.21 5.45
CA ARG A 138 -0.23 5.41 5.13
C ARG A 138 -0.05 6.18 3.83
N TYR A 139 -0.79 5.79 2.79
CA TYR A 139 -0.78 6.51 1.52
C TYR A 139 -1.18 7.98 1.71
N LEU A 140 -2.29 8.26 2.40
CA LEU A 140 -2.79 9.62 2.60
C LEU A 140 -1.80 10.47 3.41
N VAL A 141 -1.33 9.97 4.55
CA VAL A 141 -0.38 10.69 5.41
C VAL A 141 0.93 10.95 4.69
N SER A 142 1.50 9.95 4.01
CA SER A 142 2.74 10.12 3.23
C SER A 142 2.57 11.05 2.02
N SER A 143 1.33 11.23 1.55
CA SER A 143 0.97 12.18 0.49
C SER A 143 0.54 13.56 1.03
N GLY A 144 0.73 13.84 2.31
CA GLY A 144 0.39 15.13 2.91
C GLY A 144 -1.10 15.35 3.17
N LYS A 145 -1.91 14.30 3.21
CA LYS A 145 -3.35 14.35 3.42
C LYS A 145 -3.76 13.74 4.76
N LYS A 146 -4.88 14.22 5.31
CA LYS A 146 -5.47 13.66 6.52
C LYS A 146 -5.85 12.21 6.29
N GLN A 147 -5.51 11.35 7.25
CA GLN A 147 -5.90 9.95 7.18
C GLN A 147 -7.41 9.81 7.34
N LEU A 148 -7.94 8.70 6.81
CA LEU A 148 -9.31 8.33 7.09
C LEU A 148 -9.29 7.67 8.47
N PHE A 149 -8.88 6.43 8.63
CA PHE A 149 -9.21 5.59 9.80
C PHE A 149 -8.54 5.92 11.13
N GLY A 150 -7.53 6.80 11.16
CA GLY A 150 -6.80 7.08 12.39
C GLY A 150 -5.79 5.98 12.75
N SER A 151 -5.34 5.20 11.77
CA SER A 151 -4.44 4.07 11.98
C SER A 151 -2.95 4.45 12.08
N GLN A 152 -2.60 5.70 11.75
CA GLN A 152 -1.23 6.22 11.80
C GLN A 152 -1.03 7.15 12.99
N ALA A 153 0.07 6.90 13.69
CA ALA A 153 0.59 7.75 14.75
C ALA A 153 2.05 8.09 14.44
N SER A 154 2.50 9.24 14.93
CA SER A 154 3.87 9.70 14.77
C SER A 154 4.43 10.21 16.08
N LYS A 155 5.75 10.22 16.18
CA LYS A 155 6.49 11.00 17.15
C LYS A 155 7.62 11.75 16.43
N PRO A 156 7.97 12.98 16.86
CA PRO A 156 8.90 13.82 16.13
C PRO A 156 10.35 13.31 16.14
N ASP A 157 10.74 12.47 17.10
CA ASP A 157 12.10 11.95 17.19
C ASP A 157 12.17 10.55 17.84
N THR A 158 13.38 10.01 17.96
CA THR A 158 13.64 8.68 18.52
C THR A 158 13.73 8.67 20.04
N ASN A 159 13.73 9.81 20.74
CA ASN A 159 13.82 9.88 22.19
C ASN A 159 12.63 9.12 22.81
N PRO A 160 12.87 8.20 23.76
CA PRO A 160 11.80 7.43 24.40
C PRO A 160 10.85 8.28 25.24
N LYS A 161 11.24 9.50 25.60
CA LYS A 161 10.38 10.44 26.37
C LYS A 161 9.50 11.33 25.50
N THR A 162 9.65 11.24 24.18
CA THR A 162 8.88 12.04 23.24
C THR A 162 7.49 11.43 23.03
N CYS A 163 6.46 12.26 23.18
CA CYS A 163 5.07 11.86 23.01
C CYS A 163 4.75 11.43 21.58
N TRP A 164 3.98 10.36 21.47
CA TRP A 164 3.24 10.05 20.25
C TRP A 164 2.05 11.01 20.11
N CYS A 165 1.64 11.24 18.87
CA CYS A 165 0.40 11.90 18.48
C CYS A 165 -0.23 11.11 17.32
N ILE A 166 -1.56 11.20 17.17
CA ILE A 166 -2.28 10.60 16.03
C ILE A 166 -2.12 11.52 14.81
N GLU A 167 -1.83 10.99 13.62
CA GLU A 167 -1.82 11.84 12.41
C GLU A 167 -3.21 12.43 12.17
N GLN A 168 -3.31 13.63 11.59
CA GLN A 168 -4.60 14.33 11.49
C GLN A 168 -5.64 13.50 10.72
N ILE A 169 -6.84 13.36 11.30
CA ILE A 169 -7.94 12.55 10.79
C ILE A 169 -8.96 13.43 10.07
N GLU A 170 -9.40 12.97 8.89
CA GLU A 170 -10.46 13.61 8.12
C GLU A 170 -11.80 13.49 8.85
N ARG A 171 -12.32 14.62 9.36
CA ARG A 171 -13.53 14.65 10.19
C ARG A 171 -14.80 14.34 9.42
N SER A 172 -14.82 14.59 8.12
CA SER A 172 -16.00 14.32 7.30
C SER A 172 -16.22 12.82 7.01
N PHE A 173 -15.20 11.97 7.22
CA PHE A 173 -15.32 10.53 6.98
C PHE A 173 -16.18 9.85 8.08
N PRO A 174 -17.22 9.08 7.72
CA PRO A 174 -18.18 8.54 8.68
C PRO A 174 -17.58 7.56 9.70
N ASP A 175 -17.87 7.78 10.99
CA ASP A 175 -17.40 6.91 12.08
C ASP A 175 -17.90 5.47 11.97
N LYS A 176 -19.12 5.26 11.44
CA LYS A 176 -19.64 3.91 11.16
C LYS A 176 -18.69 3.12 10.25
N LEU A 177 -18.18 3.74 9.18
CA LEU A 177 -17.22 3.09 8.27
C LEU A 177 -15.89 2.84 8.97
N ARG A 178 -15.47 3.69 9.91
CA ARG A 178 -14.27 3.44 10.71
C ARG A 178 -14.40 2.19 11.55
N SER A 179 -15.49 2.08 12.28
CA SER A 179 -15.77 0.91 13.12
C SER A 179 -15.90 -0.36 12.27
N GLU A 180 -16.59 -0.32 11.12
CA GLU A 180 -16.81 -1.48 10.25
C GLU A 180 -15.53 -2.00 9.56
N ILE A 181 -14.58 -1.11 9.23
CA ILE A 181 -13.38 -1.46 8.46
C ILE A 181 -12.15 -1.57 9.37
N ALA A 182 -11.90 -0.58 10.22
CA ALA A 182 -10.73 -0.52 11.09
C ALA A 182 -10.98 -1.09 12.50
N GLY A 183 -12.24 -1.33 12.87
CA GLY A 183 -12.61 -1.81 14.20
C GLY A 183 -12.57 -0.74 15.30
N LYS A 184 -12.46 0.54 14.93
CA LYS A 184 -12.39 1.67 15.88
C LYS A 184 -13.11 2.88 15.30
N SER A 185 -13.88 3.58 16.13
CA SER A 185 -14.42 4.92 15.86
C SER A 185 -13.34 6.00 16.02
N PHE A 186 -13.67 7.25 15.69
CA PHE A 186 -12.74 8.38 15.85
C PHE A 186 -12.24 8.52 17.29
N ASN A 187 -13.14 8.43 18.28
CA ASN A 187 -12.78 8.60 19.69
C ASN A 187 -11.92 7.44 20.22
N GLU A 188 -12.18 6.22 19.76
CA GLU A 188 -11.45 5.01 20.18
C GLU A 188 -10.03 4.93 19.63
N VAL A 189 -9.72 5.63 18.54
CA VAL A 189 -8.35 5.75 18.04
C VAL A 189 -7.42 6.30 19.13
N PHE A 190 -7.88 7.25 19.93
CA PHE A 190 -7.06 7.83 20.98
C PHE A 190 -6.85 6.92 22.19
N ASN A 191 -7.63 5.83 22.36
CA ASN A 191 -7.31 4.83 23.37
C ASN A 191 -5.99 4.11 23.02
N TRP A 192 -5.71 3.92 21.72
CA TRP A 192 -4.41 3.41 21.29
C TRP A 192 -3.29 4.44 21.49
N LEU A 193 -3.59 5.74 21.40
CA LEU A 193 -2.64 6.78 21.75
C LEU A 193 -2.24 6.70 23.23
N ASP A 194 -3.21 6.44 24.11
CA ASP A 194 -2.93 6.24 25.53
C ASP A 194 -2.01 5.03 25.75
N ASP A 195 -2.23 3.92 25.03
CA ASP A 195 -1.34 2.74 25.08
C ASP A 195 0.08 3.07 24.61
N LEU A 196 0.22 3.85 23.53
CA LEU A 196 1.52 4.28 23.01
C LEU A 196 2.28 5.19 23.99
N ASN A 197 1.55 5.94 24.82
CA ASN A 197 2.06 6.91 25.78
C ASN A 197 1.92 6.45 27.24
N LYS A 198 1.67 5.17 27.50
CA LYS A 198 1.24 4.64 28.83
C LYS A 198 2.15 4.97 30.03
N ASP A 199 3.40 5.34 29.78
CA ASP A 199 4.41 5.69 30.79
C ASP A 199 4.86 7.17 30.69
N LEU A 200 4.14 7.98 29.91
CA LEU A 200 4.46 9.38 29.64
C LEU A 200 3.28 10.30 29.99
N SER A 201 3.57 11.51 30.44
CA SER A 201 2.55 12.56 30.56
C SER A 201 2.42 13.30 29.23
N CYS A 202 1.50 12.83 28.39
CA CYS A 202 1.35 13.30 27.01
C CYS A 202 -0.07 13.82 26.73
N PRO A 203 -0.22 14.83 25.86
CA PRO A 203 -1.53 15.31 25.45
C PRO A 203 -2.21 14.31 24.51
N ARG A 204 -3.51 14.09 24.72
CA ARG A 204 -4.34 13.24 23.85
C ARG A 204 -4.77 14.00 22.60
N THR A 205 -3.83 14.20 21.67
CA THR A 205 -3.98 15.13 20.52
C THR A 205 -3.52 14.54 19.20
N GLU A 206 -3.98 15.16 18.11
CA GLU A 206 -3.42 14.94 16.79
C GLU A 206 -2.11 15.71 16.61
N CYS A 207 -1.26 15.21 15.72
CA CYS A 207 0.02 15.82 15.41
C CYS A 207 -0.18 17.23 14.82
N GLN A 208 0.66 18.17 15.27
CA GLN A 208 0.70 19.55 14.75
C GLN A 208 1.41 19.59 13.40
N LYS A 209 0.72 19.08 12.37
CA LYS A 209 1.14 19.11 10.97
C LYS A 209 0.13 19.90 10.14
N LYS A 210 0.52 20.31 8.94
CA LYS A 210 -0.37 20.91 7.96
C LYS A 210 -0.70 19.88 6.89
N LEU A 211 -1.65 18.98 7.17
CA LEU A 211 -2.17 18.03 6.18
C LEU A 211 -3.43 18.58 5.50
N GLU A 212 -3.53 18.34 4.19
CA GLU A 212 -4.71 18.65 3.39
C GLU A 212 -5.90 17.77 3.76
N ALA A 213 -7.12 18.26 3.55
CA ALA A 213 -8.33 17.45 3.73
C ALA A 213 -8.39 16.27 2.74
N SER A 214 -9.11 15.22 3.13
CA SER A 214 -9.38 14.02 2.31
C SER A 214 -10.89 13.82 2.08
N PRO A 215 -11.58 14.79 1.46
CA PRO A 215 -13.03 14.74 1.28
C PRO A 215 -13.48 13.53 0.45
N LYS A 216 -14.80 13.29 0.43
CA LYS A 216 -15.42 12.27 -0.42
C LYS A 216 -14.87 12.30 -1.85
N GLY A 217 -14.47 11.14 -2.34
CA GLY A 217 -13.87 10.98 -3.67
C GLY A 217 -12.35 11.05 -3.71
N THR A 218 -11.67 11.42 -2.61
CA THR A 218 -10.19 11.39 -2.53
C THR A 218 -9.64 9.98 -2.76
N VAL A 219 -10.34 8.97 -2.27
CA VAL A 219 -10.01 7.56 -2.49
C VAL A 219 -11.15 6.94 -3.32
N PRO A 220 -10.91 6.57 -4.59
CA PRO A 220 -11.95 5.98 -5.43
C PRO A 220 -12.52 4.69 -4.85
N GLY A 221 -13.85 4.54 -4.91
CA GLY A 221 -14.55 3.36 -4.42
C GLY A 221 -14.53 3.20 -2.90
N PHE A 222 -14.24 4.28 -2.17
CA PHE A 222 -14.02 4.23 -0.73
C PHE A 222 -14.58 5.49 -0.06
N TRP A 223 -15.91 5.59 0.07
CA TRP A 223 -16.66 6.66 0.76
C TRP A 223 -18.17 6.47 0.56
#